data_AF-A0A8S2V9F2-F1
#
_entry.id   AF-A0A8S2V9F2-F1
#
_cell.length_a   1.000
_cell.length_b   1.000
_cell.length_c   1.000
_cell.angle_alpha   90.00
_cell.angle_beta   90.00
_cell.angle_gamma   90.00
#
_symmetry.space_group_name_H-M   'P 1'
#
loop_
_entity.id
_entity.type
_entity.pdbx_description
1 polymer ?
#
loop_
_entity_poly.entity_id
_entity_poly.type
_entity_poly.pdbx_seq_one_letter_code
_entity_poly.pdbx_strand_id
1 'polypeptide(L)'
;MLSNTGFETGNLSPWIRTTPNGACGGAPATACNFGYHSGNYSACDGSNGCADRLSQQFMATSGEIYIVSFWLKSGSTGSVISA
;
A
#
# COMPACT_ATOMS: atom_id res chain seq x y z
N MET A 1 1.20 13.09 -10.11
CA MET A 1 -0.01 12.41 -9.61
C MET A 1 0.26 10.92 -9.52
N LEU A 2 -0.32 10.23 -8.53
CA LEU A 2 -0.16 8.79 -8.35
C LEU A 2 -0.99 8.01 -9.39
N SER A 3 -0.54 6.81 -9.72
CA SER A 3 -1.16 5.87 -10.65
C SER A 3 -1.58 4.59 -9.93
N ASN A 4 -2.64 3.95 -10.42
CA ASN A 4 -3.21 2.74 -9.81
C ASN A 4 -3.47 2.90 -8.30
N THR A 5 -4.08 4.02 -7.90
CA THR A 5 -4.28 4.39 -6.48
C THR A 5 -5.32 3.52 -5.76
N GLY A 6 -6.20 2.86 -6.51
CA GLY A 6 -7.18 1.90 -5.99
C GLY A 6 -6.81 0.43 -6.24
N PHE A 7 -5.65 0.14 -6.84
CA PHE A 7 -5.23 -1.24 -7.18
C PHE A 7 -6.11 -1.96 -8.23
N GLU A 8 -6.96 -1.22 -8.95
CA GLU A 8 -7.98 -1.73 -9.87
C GLU A 8 -7.43 -2.40 -11.15
N THR A 9 -6.11 -2.38 -11.35
CA THR A 9 -5.47 -3.16 -12.42
C THR A 9 -5.33 -4.65 -12.07
N GLY A 10 -5.74 -5.05 -10.87
CA GLY A 10 -5.59 -6.43 -10.37
C GLY A 10 -4.14 -6.79 -10.02
N ASN A 11 -3.23 -5.80 -9.98
CA ASN A 11 -1.86 -5.97 -9.54
C ASN A 11 -1.35 -4.70 -8.85
N LEU A 12 -0.17 -4.79 -8.23
CA LEU A 12 0.43 -3.65 -7.53
C LEU A 12 1.12 -2.65 -8.45
N SER A 13 1.44 -2.97 -9.70
CA SER A 13 2.18 -2.05 -10.59
C SER A 13 1.40 -0.74 -10.78
N PRO A 14 2.02 0.45 -10.63
CA PRO A 14 3.46 0.71 -10.54
C PRO A 14 4.00 0.90 -9.10
N TRP A 15 3.25 0.48 -8.08
CA TRP A 15 3.74 0.49 -6.70
C TRP A 15 4.89 -0.50 -6.50
N ILE A 16 5.92 -0.06 -5.79
CA ILE A 16 7.09 -0.84 -5.46
C ILE A 16 6.94 -1.34 -4.02
N ARG A 17 6.91 -2.67 -3.87
CA ARG A 17 6.96 -3.36 -2.58
C ARG A 17 8.41 -3.62 -2.20
N THR A 18 8.78 -3.26 -0.97
CA THR A 18 10.10 -3.52 -0.38
C THR A 18 9.95 -3.98 1.06
N THR A 19 10.94 -4.69 1.60
CA THR A 19 10.97 -5.12 3.01
C THR A 19 12.22 -4.55 3.68
N PRO A 20 12.20 -3.25 4.06
CA PRO A 20 13.40 -2.51 4.44
C PRO A 20 14.13 -3.07 5.67
N ASN A 21 13.45 -3.83 6.53
CA ASN A 21 13.99 -4.38 7.77
C ASN A 21 14.25 -5.90 7.71
N GLY A 22 14.41 -6.47 6.50
CA GLY A 22 14.69 -7.89 6.31
C GLY A 22 13.53 -8.67 5.68
N ALA A 23 13.63 -9.99 5.63
CA ALA A 23 12.59 -10.83 5.04
C ALA A 23 11.38 -10.96 5.98
N CYS A 24 10.21 -10.64 5.47
CA CYS A 24 8.94 -10.83 6.15
C CYS A 24 8.49 -12.28 6.11
N GLY A 25 7.88 -12.76 7.19
CA GLY A 25 7.06 -13.96 7.16
C GLY A 25 5.68 -13.68 6.56
N GLY A 26 4.88 -14.73 6.32
CA GLY A 26 3.51 -14.59 5.85
C GLY A 26 3.38 -14.33 4.35
N ALA A 27 2.19 -13.84 3.95
CA ALA A 27 1.86 -13.57 2.56
C ALA A 27 2.15 -12.10 2.25
N PRO A 28 3.11 -11.80 1.36
CA PRO A 28 3.54 -10.43 1.14
C PRO A 28 2.50 -9.65 0.32
N ALA A 29 2.52 -8.31 0.46
CA ALA A 29 1.50 -7.45 -0.14
C ALA A 29 1.21 -7.76 -1.62
N THR A 30 -0.07 -7.85 -1.97
CA THR A 30 -0.55 -8.09 -3.34
C THR A 30 -1.86 -7.33 -3.59
N ALA A 31 -2.33 -7.31 -4.85
CA ALA A 31 -3.69 -6.89 -5.14
C ALA A 31 -4.65 -8.04 -4.82
N CYS A 32 -5.72 -7.74 -4.07
CA CYS A 32 -6.76 -8.68 -3.68
C CYS A 32 -8.13 -8.19 -4.12
N ASN A 33 -9.06 -9.12 -4.39
CA ASN A 33 -10.44 -8.83 -4.77
C ASN A 33 -11.42 -8.82 -3.57
N PHE A 34 -10.92 -8.43 -2.39
CA PHE A 34 -11.70 -8.34 -1.15
C PHE A 34 -11.17 -7.20 -0.28
N GLY A 35 -11.95 -6.78 0.71
CA GLY A 35 -11.55 -5.71 1.63
C GLY A 35 -11.35 -4.34 0.95
N TYR A 36 -11.81 -4.19 -0.30
CA TYR A 36 -11.75 -2.96 -1.06
C TYR A 36 -12.68 -1.90 -0.50
N HIS A 37 -12.18 -0.65 -0.47
CA HIS A 37 -12.95 0.52 -0.09
C HIS A 37 -13.76 1.06 -1.28
N SER A 38 -13.25 0.89 -2.49
CA SER A 38 -13.87 1.32 -3.75
C SER A 38 -13.47 0.34 -4.84
N GLY A 39 -14.28 0.22 -5.90
CA GLY A 39 -13.96 -0.67 -7.02
C GLY A 39 -14.05 -2.15 -6.65
N ASN A 40 -13.13 -2.95 -7.21
CA ASN A 40 -13.10 -4.40 -7.03
C ASN A 40 -11.80 -4.88 -6.36
N TYR A 41 -10.78 -4.03 -6.24
CA TYR A 41 -9.47 -4.44 -5.76
C TYR A 41 -8.98 -3.58 -4.58
N SER A 42 -8.06 -4.15 -3.81
CA SER A 42 -7.35 -3.48 -2.73
C SER A 42 -5.92 -3.97 -2.64
N ALA A 43 -5.04 -3.22 -1.98
CA ALA A 43 -3.80 -3.78 -1.47
C ALA A 43 -4.11 -4.54 -0.18
N CYS A 44 -3.80 -5.82 -0.17
CA CYS A 44 -3.87 -6.68 0.99
C CYS A 44 -2.44 -7.07 1.37
N ASP A 45 -2.12 -7.02 2.66
CA ASP A 45 -0.85 -7.49 3.17
C ASP A 45 -1.06 -8.39 4.38
N GLY A 46 -0.43 -9.57 4.31
CA GLY A 46 -0.39 -10.55 5.37
C GLY A 46 1.03 -10.77 5.90
N SER A 47 1.95 -9.85 5.60
CA SER A 47 3.32 -9.89 6.11
C SER A 47 3.32 -9.80 7.64
N ASN A 48 4.20 -10.56 8.27
CA ASN A 48 4.37 -10.54 9.72
C ASN A 48 5.84 -10.64 10.14
N GLY A 49 6.11 -10.24 11.39
CA GLY A 49 7.45 -10.29 11.98
C GLY A 49 8.45 -9.25 11.47
N CYS A 50 8.01 -8.31 10.61
CA CYS A 50 8.83 -7.28 9.97
C CYS A 50 7.97 -6.02 9.69
N ALA A 51 8.60 -4.96 9.18
CA ALA A 51 7.89 -3.90 8.46
C ALA A 51 8.10 -4.07 6.95
N ASP A 52 7.02 -4.12 6.19
CA ASP A 52 7.04 -4.01 4.74
C ASP A 52 6.79 -2.54 4.32
N ARG A 53 6.93 -2.25 3.03
CA ARG A 53 6.70 -0.91 2.49
C ARG A 53 6.20 -0.99 1.07
N LEU A 54 5.07 -0.34 0.82
CA LEU A 54 4.55 -0.04 -0.50
C LEU A 54 4.82 1.44 -0.83
N SER A 55 5.43 1.72 -1.99
CA SER A 55 5.88 3.07 -2.33
C SER A 55 5.70 3.40 -3.80
N GLN A 56 5.45 4.66 -4.12
CA GLN A 56 5.38 5.17 -5.48
C GLN A 56 5.86 6.62 -5.50
N GLN A 57 6.67 6.96 -6.51
CA GLN A 57 7.12 8.32 -6.73
C GLN A 57 6.08 9.10 -7.52
N PHE A 58 5.90 10.37 -7.21
CA PHE A 58 5.09 11.29 -8.00
C PHE A 58 5.79 12.63 -8.15
N MET A 59 5.56 13.29 -9.28
CA MET A 59 6.03 14.66 -9.50
C MET A 59 5.21 15.63 -8.65
N ALA A 60 5.90 16.47 -7.89
CA ALA A 60 5.35 17.60 -7.16
C ALA A 60 5.95 18.91 -7.71
N THR A 61 5.17 19.98 -7.68
CA THR A 61 5.58 21.32 -8.09
C THR A 61 6.06 22.09 -6.86
N SER A 62 7.21 22.76 -6.98
CA SER A 62 7.74 23.59 -5.89
C SER A 62 6.75 24.72 -5.52
N GLY A 63 6.53 24.93 -4.22
CA GLY A 63 5.62 25.96 -3.70
C GLY A 63 4.17 25.51 -3.57
N GLU A 64 3.79 24.34 -4.08
CA GLU A 64 2.43 23.80 -3.96
C GLU A 64 2.27 22.93 -2.71
N ILE A 65 1.04 22.91 -2.19
CA ILE A 65 0.65 22.07 -1.05
C ILE A 65 -0.16 20.88 -1.56
N TYR A 66 0.22 19.67 -1.13
CA TYR A 66 -0.44 18.44 -1.51
C TYR A 66 -0.99 17.71 -0.30
N ILE A 67 -2.17 17.09 -0.44
CA ILE A 67 -2.74 16.19 0.56
C ILE A 67 -2.68 14.77 0.01
N VAL A 68 -2.02 13.87 0.75
CA VAL A 68 -2.04 12.44 0.47
C VAL A 68 -2.98 11.78 1.47
N SER A 69 -3.91 10.96 0.98
CA SER A 69 -4.87 10.25 1.82
C SER A 69 -5.06 8.82 1.31
N PHE A 70 -5.39 7.92 2.23
CA PHE A 70 -5.64 6.51 1.93
C PHE A 70 -6.62 5.92 2.95
N TRP A 71 -7.19 4.77 2.59
CA TRP A 71 -8.08 3.98 3.46
C TRP A 71 -7.37 2.70 3.88
N LEU A 72 -7.51 2.33 5.15
CA LEU A 72 -6.91 1.14 5.71
C LEU A 72 -7.93 0.37 6.54
N LYS A 73 -7.95 -0.95 6.36
CA LYS A 73 -8.62 -1.89 7.25
C LYS A 73 -7.58 -2.84 7.83
N SER A 74 -7.45 -2.88 9.15
CA SER A 74 -6.60 -3.87 9.84
C SER A 74 -7.46 -4.85 10.65
N GLY A 75 -7.09 -6.13 10.60
CA GLY A 75 -7.72 -7.19 11.39
C GLY A 75 -7.14 -7.36 12.79
N SER A 76 -6.04 -6.67 13.12
CA SER A 76 -5.36 -6.75 14.41
C SER A 76 -5.01 -5.35 14.94
N THR A 77 -5.08 -5.21 16.26
CA THR A 77 -4.60 -4.02 16.96
C THR A 77 -3.07 -4.06 17.02
N GLY A 78 -2.39 -2.97 16.65
CA GLY A 78 -0.93 -2.84 16.79
C GLY A 78 -0.13 -2.80 15.48
N SER A 79 -0.76 -2.87 14.31
CA SER A 79 -0.09 -2.54 13.05
C SER A 79 0.29 -1.06 13.04
N VAL A 80 1.56 -0.75 13.28
CA VAL A 80 2.09 0.60 13.15
C VAL A 80 2.21 0.90 11.66
N ILE A 81 1.38 1.80 11.16
CA ILE A 81 1.43 2.27 9.78
C ILE A 81 1.91 3.72 9.80
N SER A 82 2.98 3.98 9.05
CA SER A 82 3.50 5.33 8.80
C SER A 82 3.41 5.63 7.31
N ALA A 83 2.80 6.77 6.97
CA ALA A 83 2.79 7.32 5.62
C ALA A 83 3.84 8.43 5.48
#